data_AF-A0A9E0NJ26-F1
#
_entry.id   AF-A0A9E0NJ26-F1
#
_cell.length_a   1.000
_cell.length_b   1.000
_cell.length_c   1.000
_cell.angle_alpha   90.00
_cell.angle_beta   90.00
_cell.angle_gamma   90.00
#
_symmetry.space_group_name_H-M   'P 1'
#
loop_
_entity.id
_entity.type
_entity.pdbx_description
1 polymer ?
#
loop_
_entity_poly.entity_id
_entity_poly.type
_entity_poly.pdbx_seq_one_letter_code
_entity_poly.pdbx_strand_id
1 'polypeptide(L)'
;MNAENSFKTGTSPVERTTQTFPSRQLTAYILAGGKSRRMGTDKGMVQLGGHALISHAIRLLASAGLSPRIVANDDAYLTFGCPVLHDLIPGKGPMGGLFTALSDCPTPQVLLASCDMPMLTNQVLERMISRAGFGEIVCPTINSVPHPLFSLYPVALADRVGVLLREDRLRMLGLIAEVGYSGVGMDDLVHNAPEVFANVNSPEDLKMLQEKWMDNK
;
A
#
# COMPACT_ATOMS: atom_id res chain seq x y z
N MET A 1 -35.73 -4.48 -56.82
CA MET A 1 -36.19 -5.12 -55.56
C MET A 1 -35.26 -6.29 -55.33
N ASN A 2 -34.45 -6.23 -54.26
CA ASN A 2 -33.63 -7.27 -53.62
C ASN A 2 -32.31 -6.65 -53.13
N ALA A 3 -32.27 -6.33 -51.83
CA ALA A 3 -31.06 -6.11 -51.08
C ALA A 3 -30.79 -7.39 -50.29
N GLU A 4 -29.70 -8.09 -50.62
CA GLU A 4 -29.09 -9.09 -49.74
C GLU A 4 -28.03 -8.38 -48.90
N ASN A 5 -28.24 -8.35 -47.59
CA ASN A 5 -27.26 -7.85 -46.64
C ASN A 5 -26.70 -9.05 -45.88
N SER A 6 -25.50 -9.50 -46.26
CA SER A 6 -24.79 -10.58 -45.58
C SER A 6 -24.09 -10.06 -44.32
N PHE A 7 -24.36 -10.74 -43.22
CA PHE A 7 -23.60 -10.69 -41.97
C PHE A 7 -22.09 -10.88 -42.23
N LYS A 8 -21.27 -10.01 -41.64
CA LYS A 8 -19.88 -10.35 -41.28
C LYS A 8 -19.62 -9.99 -39.83
N THR A 9 -19.42 -11.05 -39.06
CA THR A 9 -18.83 -11.09 -37.73
C THR A 9 -17.38 -10.60 -37.80
N GLY A 10 -16.96 -9.82 -36.81
CA GLY A 10 -15.60 -9.29 -36.74
C GLY A 10 -15.27 -8.83 -35.33
N THR A 11 -15.07 -9.78 -34.43
CA THR A 11 -14.36 -9.57 -33.16
C THR A 11 -12.90 -9.26 -33.47
N SER A 12 -12.47 -8.03 -33.20
CA SER A 12 -11.05 -7.68 -33.16
C SER A 12 -10.54 -7.81 -31.73
N PRO A 13 -9.41 -8.51 -31.49
CA PRO A 13 -8.80 -8.61 -30.17
C PRO A 13 -8.10 -7.28 -29.85
N VAL A 14 -8.47 -6.66 -28.74
CA VAL A 14 -7.77 -5.49 -28.20
C VAL A 14 -6.38 -5.96 -27.76
N GLU A 15 -5.36 -5.56 -28.52
CA GLU A 15 -3.96 -5.79 -28.22
C GLU A 15 -3.61 -5.19 -26.85
N ARG A 16 -3.13 -6.05 -25.93
CA ARG A 16 -2.59 -5.61 -24.64
C ARG A 16 -1.22 -5.00 -24.88
N THR A 17 -1.15 -3.68 -24.93
CA THR A 17 0.12 -2.96 -24.93
C THR A 17 0.80 -3.18 -23.58
N THR A 18 2.02 -3.72 -23.60
CA THR A 18 2.94 -3.80 -22.46
C THR A 18 3.33 -2.39 -22.04
N GLN A 19 2.60 -1.83 -21.08
CA GLN A 19 2.87 -0.49 -20.56
C GLN A 19 4.14 -0.55 -19.70
N THR A 20 5.21 0.04 -20.20
CA THR A 20 6.45 0.26 -19.46
C THR A 20 6.18 1.37 -18.45
N PHE A 21 6.19 1.05 -17.16
CA PHE A 21 5.95 2.05 -16.10
C PHE A 21 7.14 3.01 -16.03
N PRO A 22 6.96 4.33 -16.24
CA PRO A 22 8.00 5.27 -15.90
C PRO A 22 8.07 5.31 -14.36
N SER A 23 9.10 4.68 -13.79
CA SER A 23 9.47 4.70 -12.37
C SER A 23 9.73 6.11 -11.79
N ARG A 24 9.30 7.17 -12.47
CA ARG A 24 9.47 8.59 -12.11
C ARG A 24 8.22 9.26 -11.53
N GLN A 25 7.10 8.54 -11.38
CA GLN A 25 5.84 9.16 -10.93
C GLN A 25 5.50 8.93 -9.46
N LEU A 26 6.15 7.99 -8.79
CA LEU A 26 5.87 7.68 -7.39
C LEU A 26 7.13 7.42 -6.57
N THR A 27 7.02 7.64 -5.26
CA THR A 27 8.01 7.27 -4.25
C THR A 27 7.32 6.40 -3.21
N ALA A 28 7.94 5.29 -2.83
CA ALA A 28 7.37 4.36 -1.87
C ALA A 28 7.77 4.70 -0.44
N TYR A 29 6.81 4.62 0.47
CA TYR A 29 6.97 4.87 1.90
C TYR A 29 6.40 3.70 2.68
N ILE A 30 7.19 3.20 3.63
CA ILE A 30 6.74 2.18 4.57
C ILE A 30 6.41 2.87 5.89
N LEU A 31 5.15 2.77 6.33
CA LEU A 31 4.79 3.10 7.70
C LEU A 31 5.29 1.99 8.61
N ALA A 32 6.25 2.34 9.46
CA ALA A 32 6.79 1.46 10.47
C ALA A 32 6.74 2.14 11.84
N GLY A 33 6.76 1.33 12.87
CA GLY A 33 6.55 1.81 14.22
C GLY A 33 5.08 1.93 14.59
N GLY A 34 4.90 2.05 15.90
CA GLY A 34 3.63 1.79 16.58
C GLY A 34 3.84 0.70 17.60
N LYS A 35 3.62 1.03 18.87
CA LYS A 35 3.70 0.05 19.94
C LYS A 35 2.60 -0.98 19.72
N SER A 36 2.97 -2.24 19.49
CA SER A 36 2.01 -3.31 19.71
C SER A 36 1.79 -3.41 21.21
N ARG A 37 0.77 -2.73 21.74
CA ARG A 37 0.38 -2.82 23.16
C ARG A 37 0.19 -4.29 23.59
N ARG A 38 -0.20 -5.15 22.64
CA ARG A 38 -0.45 -6.59 22.84
C ARG A 38 0.81 -7.44 22.76
N MET A 39 1.82 -7.07 21.97
CA MET A 39 3.07 -7.84 21.82
C MET A 39 4.25 -7.28 22.61
N GLY A 40 4.11 -6.08 23.20
CA GLY A 40 5.17 -5.45 24.00
C GLY A 40 6.40 -4.98 23.22
N THR A 41 6.41 -5.19 21.90
CA THR A 41 7.51 -4.87 20.99
C THR A 41 7.03 -3.96 19.86
N ASP A 42 7.98 -3.31 19.18
CA ASP A 42 7.71 -2.59 17.94
C ASP A 42 7.22 -3.59 16.89
N LYS A 43 6.05 -3.31 16.30
CA LYS A 43 5.39 -4.22 15.36
C LYS A 43 6.27 -4.52 14.15
N GLY A 44 7.02 -3.55 13.61
CA GLY A 44 7.83 -3.79 12.42
C GLY A 44 9.01 -4.75 12.65
N MET A 45 9.43 -4.92 13.90
CA MET A 45 10.52 -5.83 14.32
C MET A 45 10.05 -7.26 14.60
N VAL A 46 8.73 -7.51 14.63
CA VAL A 46 8.14 -8.83 14.82
C VAL A 46 8.59 -9.77 13.70
N GLN A 47 8.91 -11.02 14.06
CA GLN A 47 9.48 -11.99 13.13
C GLN A 47 8.40 -12.88 12.51
N LEU A 48 8.35 -12.93 11.17
CA LEU A 48 7.58 -13.90 10.39
C LEU A 48 8.53 -14.61 9.42
N GLY A 49 8.58 -15.94 9.48
CA GLY A 49 9.46 -16.73 8.60
C GLY A 49 10.94 -16.38 8.74
N GLY A 50 11.38 -16.04 9.96
CA GLY A 50 12.77 -15.66 10.28
C GLY A 50 13.17 -14.24 9.84
N HIS A 51 12.22 -13.41 9.42
CA HIS A 51 12.49 -12.04 9.01
C HIS A 51 11.53 -11.06 9.69
N ALA A 52 12.01 -9.84 9.97
CA ALA A 52 11.18 -8.77 10.50
C ALA A 52 10.05 -8.43 9.51
N LEU A 53 8.87 -8.07 10.02
CA LEU A 53 7.71 -7.67 9.22
C LEU A 53 8.05 -6.58 8.20
N ILE A 54 8.84 -5.58 8.61
CA ILE A 54 9.30 -4.54 7.70
C ILE A 54 10.15 -5.07 6.53
N SER A 55 10.94 -6.13 6.76
CA SER A 55 11.75 -6.73 5.69
C SER A 55 10.90 -7.33 4.58
N HIS A 56 9.69 -7.81 4.89
CA HIS A 56 8.75 -8.30 3.88
C HIS A 56 8.24 -7.15 3.00
N ALA A 57 7.84 -6.03 3.60
CA ALA A 57 7.43 -4.83 2.86
C ALA A 57 8.56 -4.25 2.00
N ILE A 58 9.80 -4.19 2.52
CA ILE A 58 10.98 -3.73 1.77
C ILE A 58 11.22 -4.63 0.55
N ARG A 59 11.24 -5.95 0.73
CA ARG A 59 11.46 -6.90 -0.38
C ARG A 59 10.37 -6.82 -1.44
N LEU A 60 9.11 -6.68 -1.03
CA LEU A 60 7.99 -6.51 -1.94
C LEU A 60 8.15 -5.25 -2.79
N LEU A 61 8.48 -4.11 -2.18
CA LEU A 61 8.65 -2.86 -2.93
C LEU A 61 9.89 -2.90 -3.84
N ALA A 62 10.97 -3.52 -3.36
CA ALA A 62 12.20 -3.71 -4.13
C ALA A 62 12.01 -4.62 -5.35
N SER A 63 11.11 -5.61 -5.30
CA SER A 63 10.83 -6.49 -6.45
C SER A 63 10.26 -5.73 -7.65
N ALA A 64 9.57 -4.61 -7.39
CA ALA A 64 9.07 -3.68 -8.42
C ALA A 64 10.09 -2.58 -8.79
N GLY A 65 11.34 -2.68 -8.33
CA GLY A 65 12.38 -1.68 -8.59
C GLY A 65 12.24 -0.39 -7.79
N LEU A 66 11.41 -0.38 -6.73
CA LEU A 66 11.24 0.79 -5.86
C LEU A 66 12.25 0.76 -4.72
N SER A 67 12.76 1.93 -4.34
CA SER A 67 13.60 2.11 -3.15
C SER A 67 12.80 2.83 -2.07
N PRO A 68 12.21 2.11 -1.10
CA PRO A 68 11.32 2.72 -0.12
C PRO A 68 12.07 3.54 0.92
N ARG A 69 11.38 4.56 1.45
CA ARG A 69 11.76 5.26 2.69
C ARG A 69 10.88 4.75 3.84
N ILE A 70 11.42 4.68 5.05
CA ILE A 70 10.69 4.22 6.23
C ILE A 70 10.25 5.43 7.03
N VAL A 71 8.97 5.54 7.37
CA VAL A 71 8.48 6.53 8.33
C VAL A 71 8.35 5.85 9.68
N ALA A 72 9.21 6.18 10.64
CA ALA A 72 9.24 5.61 11.98
C ALA A 72 9.92 6.57 12.98
N ASN A 73 9.54 6.51 14.25
CA ASN A 73 10.12 7.30 15.34
C ASN A 73 11.19 6.51 16.13
N ASP A 74 11.85 5.56 15.48
CA ASP A 74 12.89 4.72 16.06
C ASP A 74 14.03 4.53 15.05
N ASP A 75 15.24 4.93 15.41
CA ASP A 75 16.42 4.83 14.55
C ASP A 75 16.91 3.38 14.38
N ALA A 76 16.41 2.43 15.17
CA ALA A 76 16.69 1.01 14.98
C ALA A 76 16.36 0.52 13.56
N TYR A 77 15.42 1.20 12.87
CA TYR A 77 15.05 0.90 11.48
C TYR A 77 16.15 1.21 10.45
N LEU A 78 17.17 2.00 10.79
CA LEU A 78 18.33 2.24 9.90
C LEU A 78 19.07 0.95 9.55
N THR A 79 18.98 -0.08 10.40
CA THR A 79 19.59 -1.40 10.15
C THR A 79 19.10 -2.07 8.86
N PHE A 80 17.95 -1.67 8.32
CA PHE A 80 17.40 -2.23 7.08
C PHE A 80 17.95 -1.57 5.81
N GLY A 81 18.84 -0.58 5.93
CA GLY A 81 19.50 0.06 4.79
C GLY A 81 18.59 0.99 3.97
N CYS A 82 17.42 1.36 4.49
CA CYS A 82 16.54 2.36 3.91
C CYS A 82 16.64 3.69 4.67
N PRO A 83 16.44 4.85 4.01
CA PRO A 83 16.30 6.12 4.71
C PRO A 83 15.15 6.05 5.71
N VAL A 84 15.37 6.55 6.94
CA VAL A 84 14.35 6.64 7.98
C VAL A 84 13.98 8.11 8.19
N LEU A 85 12.67 8.37 8.19
CA LEU A 85 12.06 9.66 8.43
C LEU A 85 11.30 9.59 9.74
N HIS A 86 11.57 10.52 10.63
CA HIS A 86 10.76 10.69 11.85
C HIS A 86 9.44 11.37 11.49
N ASP A 87 8.39 11.01 12.22
CA ASP A 87 7.06 11.59 12.04
C ASP A 87 7.13 13.10 12.35
N LEU A 88 6.72 13.94 11.39
CA LEU A 88 6.68 15.39 11.55
C LEU A 88 5.68 15.82 12.65
N ILE A 89 4.64 15.02 12.88
CA ILE A 89 3.64 15.26 13.92
C ILE A 89 3.41 13.96 14.71
N PRO A 90 4.34 13.60 15.62
CA PRO A 90 4.28 12.34 16.35
C PRO A 90 2.97 12.15 17.11
N GLY A 91 2.54 10.89 17.21
CA GLY A 91 1.34 10.50 17.97
C GLY A 91 0.02 10.63 17.21
N LYS A 92 0.07 10.98 15.92
CA LYS A 92 -1.12 11.11 15.05
C LYS A 92 -1.43 9.84 14.24
N GLY A 93 -0.80 8.72 14.59
CA GLY A 93 -1.01 7.43 13.95
C GLY A 93 -0.65 7.43 12.46
N PRO A 94 -1.27 6.54 11.64
CA PRO A 94 -0.99 6.46 10.20
C PRO A 94 -1.22 7.77 9.44
N MET A 95 -2.08 8.65 9.95
CA MET A 95 -2.35 9.93 9.33
C MET A 95 -1.15 10.90 9.42
N GLY A 96 -0.43 10.89 10.56
CA GLY A 96 0.83 11.62 10.72
C GLY A 96 1.94 11.04 9.83
N GLY A 97 2.00 9.71 9.74
CA GLY A 97 2.91 9.02 8.84
C GLY A 97 2.68 9.37 7.36
N LEU A 98 1.42 9.40 6.91
CA LEU A 98 1.09 9.84 5.55
C LEU A 98 1.47 11.31 5.33
N PHE A 99 1.21 12.20 6.29
CA PHE A 99 1.62 13.60 6.17
C PHE A 99 3.13 13.77 6.02
N THR A 100 3.91 13.01 6.81
CA THR A 100 5.36 12.95 6.70
C THR A 100 5.79 12.49 5.31
N ALA A 101 5.20 11.41 4.81
CA ALA A 101 5.48 10.91 3.46
C ALA A 101 5.13 11.93 2.37
N LEU A 102 3.95 12.57 2.44
CA LEU A 102 3.52 13.59 1.48
C LEU A 102 4.44 14.82 1.49
N SER A 103 4.94 15.21 2.65
CA SER A 103 5.81 16.38 2.81
C SER A 103 7.24 16.13 2.30
N ASP A 104 7.72 14.90 2.38
CA ASP A 104 9.07 14.50 1.93
C ASP A 104 9.10 14.07 0.45
N CYS A 105 7.97 13.67 -0.12
CA CYS A 105 7.90 13.02 -1.43
C CYS A 105 8.38 13.93 -2.57
N PRO A 106 9.45 13.53 -3.31
CA PRO A 106 9.95 14.31 -4.45
C PRO A 106 9.16 14.06 -5.74
N THR A 107 8.26 13.08 -5.75
CA THR A 107 7.45 12.69 -6.92
C THR A 107 5.99 13.07 -6.72
N PRO A 108 5.17 13.16 -7.78
CA PRO A 108 3.76 13.55 -7.64
C PRO A 108 2.89 12.63 -6.78
N GLN A 109 3.30 11.37 -6.57
CA GLN A 109 2.51 10.37 -5.87
C GLN A 109 3.34 9.62 -4.80
N VAL A 110 2.71 9.33 -3.67
CA VAL A 110 3.22 8.48 -2.60
C VAL A 110 2.59 7.11 -2.74
N LEU A 111 3.39 6.04 -2.81
CA LEU A 111 2.91 4.68 -2.52
C LEU A 111 3.12 4.41 -1.03
N LEU A 112 2.05 4.40 -0.26
CA LEU A 112 2.08 4.15 1.17
C LEU A 112 1.83 2.66 1.43
N ALA A 113 2.73 2.00 2.15
CA ALA A 113 2.58 0.61 2.59
C ALA A 113 2.79 0.51 4.11
N SER A 114 1.92 -0.19 4.84
CA SER A 114 2.19 -0.54 6.24
C SER A 114 3.05 -1.80 6.32
N CYS A 115 3.96 -1.86 7.29
CA CYS A 115 4.82 -3.03 7.49
C CYS A 115 4.06 -4.28 7.96
N ASP A 116 2.79 -4.16 8.36
CA ASP A 116 2.02 -5.22 9.00
C ASP A 116 1.19 -6.10 8.08
N MET A 117 1.31 -5.92 6.76
CA MET A 117 0.68 -6.78 5.73
C MET A 117 1.74 -7.62 4.99
N PRO A 118 2.39 -8.59 5.65
CA PRO A 118 3.52 -9.33 5.08
C PRO A 118 3.15 -10.30 3.94
N MET A 119 1.85 -10.56 3.74
CA MET A 119 1.34 -11.48 2.72
C MET A 119 1.02 -10.79 1.38
N LEU A 120 1.28 -9.47 1.26
CA LEU A 120 1.09 -8.74 0.01
C LEU A 120 1.97 -9.34 -1.09
N THR A 121 1.40 -9.49 -2.29
CA THR A 121 2.05 -10.16 -3.42
C THR A 121 2.49 -9.17 -4.49
N ASN A 122 3.45 -9.59 -5.33
CA ASN A 122 3.89 -8.80 -6.50
C ASN A 122 2.71 -8.47 -7.42
N GLN A 123 1.75 -9.40 -7.61
CA GLN A 123 0.57 -9.16 -8.46
C GLN A 123 -0.29 -8.01 -7.94
N VAL A 124 -0.50 -7.94 -6.63
CA VAL A 124 -1.22 -6.82 -6.00
C VAL A 124 -0.45 -5.52 -6.16
N LEU A 125 0.87 -5.54 -5.93
CA LEU A 125 1.72 -4.36 -6.10
C LEU A 125 1.73 -3.86 -7.55
N GLU A 126 1.93 -4.73 -8.53
CA GLU A 126 1.92 -4.41 -9.96
C GLU A 126 0.57 -3.81 -10.39
N ARG A 127 -0.54 -4.39 -9.91
CA ARG A 127 -1.88 -3.86 -10.20
C ARG A 127 -2.07 -2.46 -9.62
N MET A 128 -1.56 -2.19 -8.43
CA MET A 128 -1.59 -0.85 -7.84
C MET A 128 -0.72 0.13 -8.62
N ILE A 129 0.54 -0.23 -8.93
CA ILE A 129 1.47 0.61 -9.71
C ILE A 129 0.89 0.91 -11.09
N SER A 130 0.13 -0.02 -11.69
CA SER A 130 -0.49 0.20 -13.00
C SER A 130 -1.52 1.33 -13.05
N ARG A 131 -1.99 1.77 -11.87
CA ARG A 131 -2.93 2.87 -11.70
C ARG A 131 -2.25 4.15 -11.21
N ALA A 132 -0.92 4.15 -11.10
CA ALA A 132 -0.16 5.36 -10.81
C ALA A 132 -0.28 6.38 -11.95
N GLY A 133 -0.15 7.67 -11.60
CA GLY A 133 -0.11 8.76 -12.58
C GLY A 133 -1.35 9.64 -12.67
N PHE A 134 -2.30 9.50 -11.73
CA PHE A 134 -3.48 10.36 -11.64
C PHE A 134 -3.53 11.10 -10.29
N GLY A 135 -4.03 12.33 -10.29
CA GLY A 135 -4.13 13.24 -9.13
C GLY A 135 -5.20 12.84 -8.10
N GLU A 136 -5.53 11.56 -8.02
CA GLU A 136 -6.54 10.99 -7.13
C GLU A 136 -5.92 9.93 -6.22
N ILE A 137 -6.59 9.65 -5.09
CA ILE A 137 -6.23 8.51 -4.24
C ILE A 137 -6.57 7.23 -5.00
N VAL A 138 -5.64 6.27 -5.05
CA VAL A 138 -5.92 4.92 -5.55
C VAL A 138 -5.80 3.93 -4.40
N CYS A 139 -6.87 3.18 -4.14
CA CYS A 139 -6.94 2.22 -3.05
C CYS A 139 -7.33 0.83 -3.55
N PRO A 140 -6.69 -0.23 -3.04
CA PRO A 140 -7.23 -1.57 -3.20
C PRO A 140 -8.55 -1.66 -2.44
N THR A 141 -9.52 -2.34 -3.04
CA THR A 141 -10.80 -2.64 -2.42
C THR A 141 -11.03 -4.14 -2.38
N ILE A 142 -11.38 -4.65 -1.20
CA ILE A 142 -11.78 -6.05 -0.98
C ILE A 142 -13.21 -6.01 -0.45
N ASN A 143 -14.14 -6.75 -1.07
CA ASN A 143 -15.55 -6.68 -0.70
C ASN A 143 -16.08 -5.22 -0.62
N SER A 144 -15.64 -4.36 -1.54
CA SER A 144 -15.94 -2.91 -1.58
C SER A 144 -15.41 -2.07 -0.40
N VAL A 145 -14.55 -2.62 0.46
CA VAL A 145 -13.90 -1.88 1.55
C VAL A 145 -12.51 -1.42 1.10
N PRO A 146 -12.18 -0.11 1.16
CA PRO A 146 -10.86 0.37 0.78
C PRO A 146 -9.82 0.09 1.86
N HIS A 147 -8.61 -0.27 1.43
CA HIS A 147 -7.45 -0.55 2.30
C HIS A 147 -6.42 0.60 2.26
N PRO A 148 -6.52 1.60 3.15
CA PRO A 148 -5.73 2.84 3.06
C PRO A 148 -4.22 2.66 3.28
N LEU A 149 -3.83 1.57 3.94
CA LEU A 149 -2.44 1.36 4.32
C LEU A 149 -1.61 0.65 3.24
N PHE A 150 -2.20 0.41 2.07
CA PHE A 150 -1.49 -0.03 0.87
C PHE A 150 -2.06 0.69 -0.36
N SER A 151 -1.83 2.00 -0.44
CA SER A 151 -2.53 2.88 -1.38
C SER A 151 -1.62 3.95 -1.98
N LEU A 152 -2.03 4.48 -3.13
CA LEU A 152 -1.39 5.63 -3.76
C LEU A 152 -2.08 6.92 -3.32
N TYR A 153 -1.30 7.91 -2.89
CA TYR A 153 -1.77 9.21 -2.45
C TYR A 153 -1.09 10.33 -3.27
N PRO A 154 -1.85 11.25 -3.88
CA PRO A 154 -1.28 12.42 -4.52
C PRO A 154 -0.60 13.35 -3.50
N VAL A 155 0.59 13.84 -3.80
CA VAL A 155 1.32 14.79 -2.94
C VAL A 155 0.54 16.08 -2.71
N ALA A 156 -0.32 16.48 -3.66
CA ALA A 156 -1.22 17.62 -3.52
C ALA A 156 -2.18 17.53 -2.32
N LEU A 157 -2.33 16.34 -1.70
CA LEU A 157 -3.12 16.18 -0.48
C LEU A 157 -2.41 16.65 0.80
N ALA A 158 -1.11 17.02 0.75
CA ALA A 158 -0.34 17.42 1.93
C ALA A 158 -1.05 18.49 2.77
N ASP A 159 -1.52 19.57 2.14
CA ASP A 159 -2.22 20.65 2.84
C ASP A 159 -3.53 20.19 3.48
N ARG A 160 -4.32 19.36 2.75
CA ARG A 160 -5.58 18.85 3.27
C ARG A 160 -5.36 17.93 4.46
N VAL A 161 -4.39 17.03 4.36
CA VAL A 161 -3.98 16.16 5.46
C VAL A 161 -3.50 16.99 6.65
N GLY A 162 -2.72 18.05 6.41
CA GLY A 162 -2.27 18.97 7.44
C GLY A 162 -3.41 19.70 8.17
N VAL A 163 -4.50 20.03 7.47
CA VAL A 163 -5.74 20.55 8.11
C VAL A 163 -6.38 19.48 8.99
N LEU A 164 -6.59 18.27 8.47
CA LEU A 164 -7.23 17.19 9.22
C LEU A 164 -6.45 16.81 10.49
N LEU A 165 -5.11 16.86 10.44
CA LEU A 165 -4.25 16.61 11.60
C LEU A 165 -4.39 17.67 12.70
N ARG A 166 -4.57 18.94 12.33
CA ARG A 166 -4.83 20.04 13.26
C ARG A 166 -6.21 19.95 13.90
N GLU A 167 -7.17 19.34 13.20
CA GLU A 167 -8.54 19.10 13.68
C GLU A 167 -8.69 17.75 14.43
N ASP A 168 -7.62 16.99 14.64
CA ASP A 168 -7.65 15.64 15.22
C ASP A 168 -8.55 14.63 14.46
N ARG A 169 -8.74 14.87 13.16
CA ARG A 169 -9.47 13.96 12.25
C ARG A 169 -8.49 12.92 11.67
N LEU A 170 -8.14 11.92 12.49
CA LEU A 170 -7.02 10.99 12.21
C LEU A 170 -7.37 9.73 11.41
N ARG A 171 -8.63 9.55 10.98
CA ARG A 171 -9.05 8.33 10.29
C ARG A 171 -8.72 8.42 8.80
N MET A 172 -7.81 7.57 8.32
CA MET A 172 -7.46 7.45 6.90
C MET A 172 -8.67 7.19 6.00
N LEU A 173 -9.61 6.36 6.45
CA LEU A 173 -10.88 6.12 5.75
C LEU A 173 -11.75 7.39 5.68
N GLY A 174 -11.66 8.27 6.68
CA GLY A 174 -12.34 9.56 6.67
C GLY A 174 -11.76 10.51 5.63
N LEU A 175 -10.44 10.54 5.46
CA LEU A 175 -9.78 11.27 4.36
C LEU A 175 -10.26 10.74 2.99
N ILE A 176 -10.24 9.42 2.80
CA ILE A 176 -10.66 8.78 1.55
C ILE A 176 -12.11 9.11 1.21
N ALA A 177 -13.01 9.03 2.19
CA ALA A 177 -14.42 9.34 1.98
C ALA A 177 -14.66 10.82 1.65
N GLU A 178 -13.85 11.72 2.19
CA GLU A 178 -13.99 13.15 1.99
C GLU A 178 -13.41 13.63 0.65
N VAL A 179 -12.26 13.09 0.24
CA VAL A 179 -11.57 13.48 -1.00
C VAL A 179 -12.11 12.72 -2.21
N GLY A 180 -12.57 11.48 -2.01
CA GLY A 180 -12.84 10.54 -3.09
C GLY A 180 -11.60 9.71 -3.46
N TYR A 181 -11.84 8.59 -4.14
CA TYR A 181 -10.79 7.66 -4.54
C TYR A 181 -11.20 6.83 -5.76
N SER A 182 -10.19 6.34 -6.47
CA SER A 182 -10.31 5.29 -7.48
C SER A 182 -10.05 3.92 -6.84
N GLY A 183 -11.09 3.08 -6.80
CA GLY A 183 -11.01 1.74 -6.25
C GLY A 183 -10.40 0.75 -7.23
N VAL A 184 -9.42 -0.03 -6.76
CA VAL A 184 -8.85 -1.16 -7.49
C VAL A 184 -9.40 -2.43 -6.85
N GLY A 185 -10.42 -3.01 -7.48
CA GLY A 185 -10.97 -4.30 -7.06
C GLY A 185 -9.87 -5.35 -7.01
N MET A 186 -9.71 -6.00 -5.86
CA MET A 186 -8.74 -7.07 -5.66
C MET A 186 -9.40 -8.44 -5.61
N ASP A 187 -10.74 -8.52 -5.69
CA ASP A 187 -11.50 -9.74 -5.47
C ASP A 187 -11.02 -10.89 -6.36
N ASP A 188 -10.69 -10.66 -7.63
CA ASP A 188 -10.14 -11.69 -8.53
C ASP A 188 -8.76 -12.23 -8.14
N LEU A 189 -7.94 -11.43 -7.46
CA LEU A 189 -6.60 -11.83 -6.98
C LEU A 189 -6.65 -12.44 -5.59
N VAL A 190 -7.56 -11.98 -4.73
CA VAL A 190 -7.65 -12.37 -3.32
C VAL A 190 -8.76 -13.38 -3.04
N HIS A 191 -9.64 -13.68 -4.00
CA HIS A 191 -10.75 -14.64 -3.80
C HIS A 191 -10.25 -15.97 -3.25
N ASN A 192 -9.08 -16.41 -3.72
CA ASN A 192 -8.44 -17.65 -3.32
C ASN A 192 -7.39 -17.47 -2.21
N ALA A 193 -7.14 -16.23 -1.76
CA ALA A 193 -6.16 -15.87 -0.75
C ALA A 193 -6.54 -14.55 -0.03
N PRO A 194 -7.65 -14.51 0.74
CA PRO A 194 -8.09 -13.30 1.43
C PRO A 194 -7.06 -12.76 2.44
N GLU A 195 -6.13 -13.59 2.88
CA GLU A 195 -5.03 -13.25 3.79
C GLU A 195 -3.98 -12.31 3.21
N VAL A 196 -3.98 -12.02 1.91
CA VAL A 196 -3.00 -11.14 1.26
C VAL A 196 -2.95 -9.75 1.90
N PHE A 197 -4.07 -9.29 2.48
CA PHE A 197 -4.18 -8.02 3.21
C PHE A 197 -4.34 -8.22 4.73
N ALA A 198 -4.06 -9.41 5.26
CA ALA A 198 -4.15 -9.67 6.69
C ALA A 198 -3.09 -8.88 7.45
N ASN A 199 -3.54 -8.11 8.45
CA ASN A 199 -2.67 -7.34 9.32
C ASN A 199 -2.21 -8.19 10.51
N VAL A 200 -0.91 -8.17 10.83
CA VAL A 200 -0.38 -8.75 12.07
C VAL A 200 -0.60 -7.77 13.22
N ASN A 201 -1.65 -7.94 14.03
CA ASN A 201 -1.96 -7.06 15.16
C ASN A 201 -1.77 -7.72 16.53
N SER A 202 -1.78 -9.05 16.61
CA SER A 202 -1.62 -9.82 17.84
C SER A 202 -0.73 -11.06 17.66
N PRO A 203 -0.29 -11.70 18.76
CA PRO A 203 0.42 -12.99 18.70
C PRO A 203 -0.37 -14.08 17.98
N GLU A 204 -1.70 -14.09 18.12
CA GLU A 204 -2.58 -15.04 17.44
C GLU A 204 -2.58 -14.84 15.92
N ASP A 205 -2.65 -13.58 15.46
CA ASP A 205 -2.52 -13.25 14.03
C ASP A 205 -1.17 -13.76 13.49
N LEU A 206 -0.10 -13.53 14.26
CA LEU A 206 1.25 -13.97 13.88
C LEU A 206 1.34 -15.49 13.79
N LYS A 207 0.76 -16.23 14.74
CA LYS A 207 0.77 -17.69 14.73
C LYS A 207 0.02 -18.25 13.51
N MET A 208 -1.18 -17.75 13.24
CA MET A 208 -1.96 -18.16 12.06
C MET A 208 -1.19 -17.89 10.76
N LEU A 209 -0.52 -16.73 10.67
CA LEU A 209 0.30 -16.41 9.51
C LEU A 209 1.58 -17.24 9.43
N GLN A 210 2.19 -17.61 10.55
CA GLN A 210 3.36 -18.50 10.58
C GLN A 210 3.03 -19.90 10.03
N GLU A 211 1.89 -20.47 10.44
CA GLU A 211 1.42 -21.76 9.92
C GLU A 211 1.25 -21.69 8.40
N LYS A 212 0.52 -20.69 7.90
CA LYS A 212 0.34 -20.46 6.47
C LYS A 212 1.64 -20.15 5.72
N TRP A 213 2.59 -19.46 6.36
CA TRP A 213 3.87 -19.15 5.75
C TRP A 213 4.71 -20.40 5.50
N MET A 214 4.57 -21.42 6.36
CA MET A 214 5.23 -22.71 6.16
C MET A 214 4.57 -23.53 5.04
N ASP A 215 3.25 -23.42 4.88
CA ASP A 215 2.50 -24.14 3.84
C ASP A 215 2.72 -23.58 2.42
N ASN A 216 3.13 -22.32 2.31
CA ASN A 216 3.36 -21.62 1.03
C ASN A 216 4.84 -21.63 0.57
N LYS A 217 5.72 -22.33 1.28
CA LYS A 217 7.12 -22.57 0.88
C LYS A 217 7.26 -23.82 0.04
#